data_AF-A0A7W1HVC5-F1
#
_entry.id   AF-A0A7W1HVC5-F1
#
_cell.length_a   1.000
_cell.length_b   1.000
_cell.length_c   1.000
_cell.angle_alpha   90.00
_cell.angle_beta   90.00
_cell.angle_gamma   90.00
#
_symmetry.space_group_name_H-M   'P 1'
#
loop_
_entity.id
_entity.type
_entity.pdbx_description
1 polymer ?
#
loop_
_entity_poly.entity_id
_entity_poly.type
_entity_poly.pdbx_seq_one_letter_code
_entity_poly.pdbx_strand_id
1 'polypeptide(L)'
;MFIDAPKTGILGYLGYTVEQKANLSPSERRTILTQVFKSKLPNINSAEYMQEWGSPNSKERLKKMADSLAWFCRSQKKKGNDNAASRYEEDLKWLRKTFYSGRYNFRWAQSYVE
;
A
#
# COMPACT_ATOMS: atom_id res chain seq x y z
N MET A 1 14.51 24.00 -12.85
CA MET A 1 14.34 23.47 -11.49
C MET A 1 13.41 22.28 -11.60
N PHE A 2 13.97 21.07 -11.72
CA PHE A 2 13.17 19.85 -11.78
C PHE A 2 12.78 19.51 -10.35
N ILE A 3 11.49 19.60 -10.03
CA ILE A 3 11.01 19.02 -8.78
C ILE A 3 11.07 17.52 -9.01
N ASP A 4 12.12 16.88 -8.50
CA ASP A 4 12.15 15.43 -8.35
C ASP A 4 10.85 15.03 -7.65
N ALA A 5 10.02 14.23 -8.32
CA ALA A 5 8.91 13.58 -7.65
C ALA A 5 9.45 12.94 -6.37
N PRO A 6 8.75 13.03 -5.21
CA PRO A 6 9.25 12.44 -3.99
C PRO A 6 9.57 10.96 -4.26
N LYS A 7 10.78 10.51 -3.90
CA LYS A 7 11.20 9.10 -3.98
C LYS A 7 10.26 8.15 -3.20
N THR A 8 9.37 8.72 -2.40
CA THR A 8 8.46 8.06 -1.48
C THR A 8 7.01 8.31 -1.92
N GLY A 9 6.28 7.25 -2.27
CA GLY A 9 4.83 7.32 -2.52
C GLY A 9 4.00 7.54 -1.25
N ILE A 10 2.67 7.69 -1.37
CA ILE A 10 1.75 8.00 -0.26
C ILE A 10 1.95 7.14 0.98
N LEU A 11 2.11 5.82 0.81
CA LEU A 11 2.29 4.90 1.93
C LEU A 11 3.54 5.24 2.75
N GLY A 12 4.68 5.41 2.08
CA GLY A 12 5.92 5.77 2.77
C GLY A 12 5.88 7.18 3.35
N TYR A 13 5.20 8.14 2.69
CA TYR A 13 5.02 9.50 3.21
C TYR A 13 4.24 9.49 4.53
N LEU A 14 3.22 8.64 4.63
CA LEU A 14 2.44 8.44 5.87
C LEU A 14 3.11 7.48 6.86
N GLY A 15 4.38 7.12 6.65
CA GLY A 15 5.18 6.33 7.58
C GLY A 15 5.01 4.81 7.48
N TYR A 16 4.27 4.30 6.49
CA TYR A 16 4.16 2.85 6.30
C TYR A 16 5.48 2.28 5.79
N THR A 17 6.00 1.28 6.51
CA THR A 17 7.21 0.55 6.13
C THR A 17 7.22 -0.87 6.72
N VAL A 18 7.87 -1.78 6.00
CA VAL A 18 8.17 -3.16 6.47
C VAL A 18 9.67 -3.37 6.69
N GLU A 19 10.46 -2.30 6.69
CA GLU A 19 11.88 -2.39 7.01
C GLU A 19 12.06 -2.85 8.46
N GLN A 20 13.07 -3.68 8.70
CA GLN A 20 13.35 -4.20 10.05
C GLN A 20 13.78 -3.08 11.00
N LYS A 21 14.58 -2.11 10.51
CA LYS A 21 15.10 -0.99 11.32
C LYS A 21 14.01 -0.08 11.89
N ALA A 22 12.87 0.04 11.21
CA ALA A 22 11.74 0.86 11.67
C ALA A 22 10.88 0.15 12.72
N ASN A 23 11.04 -1.17 12.89
CA ASN A 23 10.38 -2.02 13.89
C ASN A 23 8.85 -1.88 14.01
N LEU A 24 8.15 -1.45 12.94
CA LEU A 24 6.68 -1.33 12.99
C LEU A 24 6.02 -2.70 13.14
N SER A 25 5.30 -2.88 14.24
CA SER A 25 4.46 -4.05 14.48
C SER A 25 3.37 -4.18 13.40
N PRO A 26 2.79 -5.40 13.21
CA PRO A 26 1.67 -5.57 12.29
C PRO A 26 0.48 -4.64 12.58
N SER A 27 0.17 -4.35 13.85
CA SER A 27 -0.91 -3.45 14.23
C SER A 27 -0.64 -2.01 13.79
N GLU A 28 0.56 -1.47 14.03
CA GLU A 28 0.93 -0.11 13.63
C GLU A 28 0.86 0.08 12.11
N ARG A 29 1.40 -0.88 11.35
CA ARG A 29 1.30 -0.86 9.89
C ARG A 29 -0.15 -0.83 9.42
N ARG A 30 -1.02 -1.63 10.04
CA ARG A 30 -2.45 -1.72 9.71
C ARG A 30 -3.23 -0.48 10.14
N THR A 31 -2.82 0.20 11.21
CA THR A 31 -3.36 1.51 11.59
C THR A 31 -3.08 2.54 10.50
N ILE A 32 -1.84 2.61 9.99
CA ILE A 32 -1.48 3.50 8.89
C ILE A 32 -2.28 3.15 7.63
N LEU A 33 -2.38 1.87 7.26
CA LEU A 33 -3.17 1.44 6.11
C LEU A 33 -4.67 1.79 6.28
N THR A 34 -5.20 1.69 7.50
CA THR A 34 -6.58 2.11 7.79
C THR A 34 -6.75 3.62 7.57
N GLN A 35 -5.80 4.42 8.04
CA GLN A 35 -5.81 5.87 7.82
C GLN A 35 -5.74 6.21 6.32
N VAL A 36 -4.86 5.53 5.58
CA VAL A 36 -4.76 5.69 4.11
C VAL A 36 -6.09 5.36 3.44
N PHE A 37 -6.82 4.33 3.88
CA PHE A 37 -8.11 4.00 3.29
C PHE A 37 -9.21 5.02 3.62
N LYS A 38 -9.26 5.48 4.87
CA LYS A 38 -10.41 6.22 5.41
C LYS A 38 -10.27 7.75 5.36
N SER A 39 -9.06 8.28 5.23
CA SER A 39 -8.80 9.71 5.35
C SER A 39 -8.52 10.38 4.01
N LYS A 40 -8.75 11.70 3.96
CA LYS A 40 -8.26 12.55 2.87
C LYS A 40 -6.73 12.51 2.86
N LEU A 41 -6.13 12.28 1.69
CA LEU A 41 -4.68 12.25 1.56
C LEU A 41 -4.10 13.66 1.47
N PRO A 42 -2.87 13.85 2.00
CA PRO A 42 -2.09 15.03 1.68
C PRO A 42 -1.77 15.06 0.18
N ASN A 43 -1.78 16.24 -0.42
CA ASN A 43 -1.39 16.44 -1.80
C ASN A 43 0.15 16.56 -1.89
N ILE A 44 0.82 15.43 -2.13
CA ILE A 44 2.29 15.34 -2.09
C ILE A 44 2.93 15.09 -3.46
N ASN A 45 2.12 14.99 -4.52
CA ASN A 45 2.57 14.67 -5.88
C ASN A 45 1.66 15.36 -6.92
N SER A 46 1.83 15.06 -8.20
CA SER A 46 0.99 15.62 -9.27
C SER A 46 -0.49 15.30 -9.07
N ALA A 47 -1.37 16.16 -9.59
CA ALA A 47 -2.81 15.96 -9.49
C ALA A 47 -3.24 14.63 -10.11
N GLU A 48 -2.64 14.24 -11.22
CA GLU A 48 -2.88 12.98 -11.93
C GLU A 48 -2.50 11.79 -11.05
N TYR A 49 -1.31 11.80 -10.43
CA TYR A 49 -0.91 10.76 -9.49
C TYR A 49 -1.88 10.64 -8.32
N MET A 50 -2.31 11.78 -7.77
CA MET A 50 -3.21 11.81 -6.62
C MET A 50 -4.63 11.33 -7.00
N GLN A 51 -5.08 11.55 -8.22
CA GLN A 51 -6.36 11.04 -8.73
C GLN A 51 -6.40 9.50 -8.74
N GLU A 52 -5.28 8.82 -9.01
CA GLU A 52 -5.21 7.36 -8.98
C GLU A 52 -5.53 6.76 -7.59
N TRP A 53 -5.37 7.54 -6.52
CA TRP A 53 -5.73 7.11 -5.18
C TRP A 53 -7.23 7.21 -4.91
N GLY A 54 -8.01 7.95 -5.72
CA GLY A 54 -9.45 8.10 -5.53
C GLY A 54 -9.85 8.73 -4.20
N SER A 55 -11.15 8.71 -3.88
CA SER A 55 -11.70 9.29 -2.64
C SER A 55 -11.54 8.34 -1.44
N PRO A 56 -11.67 8.83 -0.20
CA PRO A 56 -11.67 7.97 0.98
C PRO A 56 -12.78 6.91 0.92
N ASN A 57 -12.50 5.70 1.42
CA ASN A 57 -13.41 4.55 1.42
C ASN A 57 -13.88 4.07 0.02
N SER A 58 -13.18 4.46 -1.04
CA SER A 58 -13.54 4.10 -2.41
C SER A 58 -12.91 2.80 -2.87
N LYS A 59 -13.49 2.25 -3.94
CA LYS A 59 -12.96 1.08 -4.64
C LYS A 59 -11.56 1.38 -5.20
N GLU A 60 -11.39 2.58 -5.76
CA GLU A 60 -10.17 3.08 -6.37
C GLU A 60 -9.05 3.14 -5.32
N ARG A 61 -9.36 3.69 -4.13
CA ARG A 61 -8.45 3.72 -2.98
C ARG A 61 -7.99 2.33 -2.59
N LEU A 62 -8.93 1.42 -2.39
CA LEU A 62 -8.60 0.06 -1.97
C LEU A 62 -7.76 -0.66 -3.02
N LYS A 63 -8.12 -0.52 -4.30
CA LYS A 63 -7.39 -1.11 -5.41
C LYS A 63 -5.96 -0.56 -5.48
N LYS A 64 -5.77 0.75 -5.40
CA LYS A 64 -4.45 1.38 -5.45
C LYS A 64 -3.54 0.94 -4.30
N MET A 65 -4.10 0.79 -3.09
CA MET A 65 -3.40 0.24 -1.94
C MET A 65 -3.00 -1.22 -2.17
N ALA A 66 -3.93 -2.07 -2.62
CA ALA A 66 -3.67 -3.49 -2.89
C ALA A 66 -2.60 -3.69 -3.97
N ASP A 67 -2.68 -2.95 -5.07
CA ASP A 67 -1.72 -3.00 -6.17
C ASP A 67 -0.31 -2.58 -5.69
N SER A 68 -0.24 -1.54 -4.83
CA SER A 68 1.02 -1.06 -4.25
C SER A 68 1.67 -2.12 -3.36
N LEU A 69 0.92 -2.70 -2.40
CA LEU A 69 1.43 -3.76 -1.51
C LEU A 69 1.87 -5.00 -2.29
N ALA A 70 1.10 -5.40 -3.31
CA ALA A 70 1.43 -6.53 -4.15
C ALA A 70 2.73 -6.27 -4.96
N TRP A 71 2.89 -5.06 -5.52
CA TRP A 71 4.12 -4.68 -6.22
C TRP A 71 5.33 -4.66 -5.27
N PHE A 72 5.20 -4.10 -4.06
CA PHE A 72 6.28 -4.11 -3.08
C PHE A 72 6.67 -5.54 -2.70
N CYS A 73 5.69 -6.42 -2.45
CA CYS A 73 5.95 -7.83 -2.14
C CYS A 73 6.76 -8.51 -3.25
N ARG A 74 6.32 -8.42 -4.51
CA ARG A 74 7.04 -9.00 -5.67
C ARG A 74 8.44 -8.41 -5.82
N SER A 75 8.60 -7.10 -5.60
CA SER A 75 9.90 -6.42 -5.65
C SER A 75 10.87 -6.97 -4.60
N GLN A 76 10.41 -7.22 -3.37
CA GLN A 76 11.26 -7.81 -2.33
C GLN A 76 11.57 -9.28 -2.59
N LYS A 77 10.62 -10.08 -3.10
CA LYS A 77 10.85 -11.47 -3.53
C LYS A 77 11.96 -11.53 -4.58
N LYS A 78 11.92 -10.66 -5.60
CA LYS A 78 12.96 -10.57 -6.64
C LYS A 78 14.34 -10.21 -6.09
N LYS A 79 14.41 -9.53 -4.95
CA LYS A 79 15.65 -9.17 -4.25
C LYS A 79 16.12 -10.23 -3.25
N GLY A 80 15.38 -11.33 -3.09
CA GLY A 80 15.67 -12.35 -2.07
C GLY A 80 15.39 -11.89 -0.64
N ASN A 81 14.59 -10.83 -0.44
CA ASN A 81 14.23 -10.34 0.88
C ASN A 81 12.88 -10.93 1.33
N ASP A 82 12.91 -12.21 1.70
CA ASP A 82 11.71 -12.97 2.04
C ASP A 82 10.98 -12.45 3.27
N ASN A 83 11.70 -11.88 4.24
CA ASN A 83 11.09 -11.28 5.43
C ASN A 83 10.22 -10.08 5.07
N ALA A 84 10.78 -9.10 4.33
CA ALA A 84 10.00 -7.94 3.89
C ALA A 84 8.85 -8.35 2.97
N ALA A 85 9.08 -9.33 2.08
CA ALA A 85 8.04 -9.88 1.22
C ALA A 85 6.88 -10.49 2.02
N SER A 86 7.17 -11.30 3.05
CA SER A 86 6.15 -11.90 3.93
C SER A 86 5.33 -10.84 4.64
N ARG A 87 5.97 -9.78 5.17
CA ARG A 87 5.27 -8.68 5.84
C ARG A 87 4.32 -7.92 4.91
N TYR A 88 4.74 -7.64 3.67
CA TYR A 88 3.85 -7.05 2.66
C TYR A 88 2.68 -7.99 2.31
N GLU A 89 2.94 -9.30 2.21
CA GLU A 89 1.92 -10.29 1.90
C GLU A 89 0.88 -10.43 3.02
N GLU A 90 1.31 -10.42 4.29
CA GLU A 90 0.44 -10.40 5.46
C GLU A 90 -0.48 -9.17 5.47
N ASP A 91 0.07 -7.99 5.18
CA ASP A 91 -0.68 -6.75 5.14
C ASP A 91 -1.69 -6.75 3.98
N LEU A 92 -1.31 -7.29 2.81
CA LEU A 92 -2.21 -7.45 1.66
C LEU A 92 -3.37 -8.42 1.98
N LYS A 93 -3.08 -9.55 2.64
CA LYS A 93 -4.12 -10.50 3.10
C LYS A 93 -5.06 -9.86 4.11
N TRP A 94 -4.52 -9.11 5.06
CA TRP A 94 -5.31 -8.37 6.05
C TRP A 94 -6.19 -7.30 5.38
N LEU A 95 -5.66 -6.55 4.43
CA LEU A 95 -6.39 -5.51 3.70
C LEU A 95 -7.59 -6.12 2.95
N ARG A 96 -7.39 -7.29 2.31
CA ARG A 96 -8.46 -8.04 1.63
C ARG A 96 -9.57 -8.46 2.59
N LYS A 97 -9.19 -9.02 3.74
CA LYS A 97 -10.16 -9.48 4.74
C LYS A 97 -10.96 -8.31 5.33
N THR A 98 -10.30 -7.16 5.54
CA THR A 98 -10.87 -6.02 6.27
C THR A 98 -11.76 -5.13 5.42
N PHE A 99 -11.38 -4.86 4.17
CA PHE A 99 -12.07 -3.87 3.33
C PHE A 99 -12.64 -4.44 2.03
N TYR A 100 -12.10 -5.54 1.50
CA TYR A 100 -12.50 -6.06 0.19
C TYR A 100 -13.64 -7.09 0.26
N SER A 101 -13.47 -8.10 1.12
CA SER A 101 -14.30 -9.31 1.12
C SER A 101 -15.77 -8.99 1.38
N GLY A 102 -16.65 -9.37 0.44
CA GLY A 102 -18.09 -9.12 0.52
C GLY A 102 -18.53 -7.68 0.22
N ARG A 103 -17.60 -6.76 -0.11
CA ARG A 103 -17.90 -5.34 -0.38
C ARG A 103 -17.59 -4.88 -1.79
N TYR A 104 -16.58 -5.49 -2.42
CA TYR A 104 -16.16 -5.14 -3.78
C TYR A 104 -15.94 -6.40 -4.63
N ASN A 105 -15.96 -6.23 -5.95
CA ASN A 105 -15.92 -7.31 -6.94
C ASN A 105 -14.81 -7.14 -8.00
N PHE A 106 -13.83 -6.26 -7.79
CA PHE A 106 -12.70 -6.12 -8.72
C PHE A 106 -11.63 -7.19 -8.51
N ARG A 107 -10.91 -7.57 -9.56
CA ARG A 107 -9.82 -8.55 -9.44
C ARG A 107 -8.81 -8.12 -8.37
N TRP A 108 -8.67 -8.93 -7.31
CA TRP A 108 -7.76 -8.65 -6.22
C TRP A 108 -6.29 -8.78 -6.68
N ALA A 109 -5.42 -7.91 -6.16
CA ALA A 109 -4.00 -7.91 -6.49
C ALA A 109 -3.29 -9.17 -5.98
N GLN A 110 -2.36 -9.70 -6.76
CA GLN A 110 -1.61 -10.93 -6.45
C GLN A 110 -0.16 -10.63 -6.10
N SER A 111 0.37 -11.30 -5.07
CA SER A 111 1.75 -11.16 -4.59
C SER A 111 2.71 -12.22 -5.15
N TYR A 112 2.26 -13.07 -6.07
CA TYR A 112 3.08 -14.10 -6.71
C TYR A 112 3.95 -13.49 -7.81
N VAL A 113 5.15 -14.05 -8.01
CA VAL A 113 5.98 -13.78 -9.18
C VAL A 113 5.70 -14.92 -10.14
N GLU A 114 5.23 -14.60 -11.35
CA GLU A 114 5.09 -15.58 -12.44
C GLU A 114 6.46 -16.05 -12.93
#